data_AF-A0ABD3ITL9-F1
#
_entry.id   AF-A0ABD3ITL9-F1
#
_cell.length_a   1.000
_cell.length_b   1.000
_cell.length_c   1.000
_cell.angle_alpha   90.00
_cell.angle_beta   90.00
_cell.angle_gamma   90.00
#
_symmetry.space_group_name_H-M   'P 1'
#
loop_
_entity.id
_entity.type
_entity.pdbx_description
1 polymer ?
#
loop_
_entity_poly.entity_id
_entity_poly.type
_entity_poly.pdbx_seq_one_letter_code
_entity_poly.pdbx_strand_id
1 'polypeptide(L)'
;MKLCSDGHLRLYGFLESSWLEVYDLFKQELSGDCDYPTVCGRYGICSDGQCSCPASSGETRYFHQVDNTKPNLGCFENVPLSCGASKNESLLELENVRYFGLEYFSLIEDLKYTNASSCKEAYTKNCSCKAAIFWYGSDLTSGNCYLPTQVFSLINITHNRFFYDYTTYESIAYLKVQNVANDAPFTPVDNHMSNRLPVILGSSLGALFAMMILIVAIVLFVQKRDDNQAEEAYLDHVPGMPTRFVYDDLKTITEEFGKKLGEGGFGSVFEGTLRDGTKVAVKRLYGFGQVKKSFLAEVETIGSIHHMNLVRLVGFCAKKTHRLLIYEYMSNGSLDRWIFHKSNECVLNWQQRKKIILDIAKGLNYLHEDCRQKIVHLDIKPQNILLDGNFNAKVADFGLSKLIDKDQSQIVTTMRGTPGYLAPEWLSAAITEKVDVYSFGVVILEILYGRKIFDHSLDQEDMYILSLFKRKAEEERLLDIVDKSSDDMQLNGLNAVNMMRIVAWCLQGDYIKRPPMSMVIKALEGIVKVQEGLDYDFSAQPSSSGAARFNPMDVEFTIIATLLPSILSGPR
;
A
#
# COMPACT_ATOMS: atom_id res chain seq x y z
N MET A 1 -8.81 -0.45 4.64
CA MET A 1 -7.96 -0.77 5.82
C MET A 1 -7.20 0.48 6.21
N LYS A 2 -7.10 0.79 7.50
CA LYS A 2 -6.46 2.00 8.03
C LYS A 2 -5.87 1.71 9.40
N LEU A 3 -4.58 2.00 9.56
CA LEU A 3 -3.96 2.07 10.89
C LEU A 3 -4.47 3.32 11.60
N CYS A 4 -5.17 3.12 12.71
CA CYS A 4 -5.78 4.17 13.50
C CYS A 4 -4.77 4.73 14.51
N SER A 5 -5.05 5.92 15.04
CA SER A 5 -4.14 6.63 15.96
C SER A 5 -3.95 5.91 17.30
N ASP A 6 -4.86 5.00 17.65
CA ASP A 6 -4.81 4.11 18.81
C ASP A 6 -4.04 2.82 18.54
N GLY A 7 -3.51 2.63 17.33
CA GLY A 7 -2.63 1.52 16.98
C GLY A 7 -3.36 0.33 16.37
N HIS A 8 -4.69 0.39 16.29
CA HIS A 8 -5.52 -0.65 15.68
C HIS A 8 -5.43 -0.60 14.16
N LEU A 9 -5.29 -1.77 13.52
CA LEU A 9 -5.35 -1.88 12.07
C LEU A 9 -6.76 -2.32 11.66
N ARG A 10 -7.62 -1.32 11.44
CA ARG A 10 -9.04 -1.56 11.16
C ARG A 10 -9.32 -1.65 9.67
N LEU A 11 -10.09 -2.65 9.28
CA LEU A 11 -10.73 -2.74 7.99
C LEU A 11 -12.02 -1.92 8.02
N TYR A 12 -12.14 -0.97 7.11
CA TYR A 12 -13.36 -0.19 6.91
C TYR A 12 -14.02 -0.65 5.63
N GLY A 13 -15.31 -0.92 5.70
CA GLY A 13 -16.18 -1.24 4.57
C GLY A 13 -17.16 -0.09 4.33
N PHE A 14 -17.54 0.10 3.07
CA PHE A 14 -18.53 1.11 2.72
C PHE A 14 -19.92 0.46 2.71
N LEU A 15 -20.75 0.84 3.69
CA LEU A 15 -22.12 0.35 3.88
C LEU A 15 -23.06 1.54 4.05
N GLU A 16 -24.22 1.48 3.39
CA GLU A 16 -25.32 2.44 3.57
C GLU A 16 -24.87 3.93 3.52
N SER A 17 -24.01 4.27 2.56
CA SER A 17 -23.50 5.64 2.33
C SER A 17 -22.47 6.14 3.36
N SER A 18 -21.92 5.27 4.22
CA SER A 18 -20.87 5.64 5.17
C SER A 18 -19.79 4.56 5.30
N TRP A 19 -18.60 4.97 5.76
CA TRP A 19 -17.52 4.04 6.08
C TRP A 19 -17.69 3.53 7.51
N LEU A 20 -17.96 2.23 7.66
CA LEU A 20 -18.07 1.57 8.96
C LEU A 20 -16.85 0.70 9.20
N GLU A 21 -16.40 0.64 10.45
CA GLU A 21 -15.41 -0.34 10.90
C GLU A 21 -16.02 -1.74 10.82
N VAL A 22 -15.40 -2.60 10.02
CA VAL A 22 -15.88 -3.96 9.73
C VAL A 22 -15.13 -4.98 10.57
N TYR A 23 -13.83 -4.76 10.76
CA TYR A 23 -12.98 -5.70 11.47
C TYR A 23 -11.71 -5.02 11.97
N ASP A 24 -11.19 -5.47 13.10
CA ASP A 24 -9.87 -5.09 13.57
C ASP A 24 -8.94 -6.30 13.44
N LEU A 25 -7.96 -6.18 12.54
CA LEU A 25 -7.14 -7.30 12.09
C LEU A 25 -6.31 -7.92 13.20
N PHE A 26 -5.95 -7.16 14.24
CA PHE A 26 -5.15 -7.65 15.35
C PHE A 26 -5.98 -8.13 16.56
N LYS A 27 -7.31 -8.00 16.51
CA LYS A 27 -8.20 -8.32 17.63
C LYS A 27 -8.24 -9.80 18.01
N GLN A 28 -7.91 -10.71 17.08
CA GLN A 28 -7.82 -12.15 17.38
C GLN A 28 -6.46 -12.56 17.97
N GLU A 29 -5.42 -11.74 17.79
CA GLU A 29 -4.05 -12.02 18.24
C GLU A 29 -3.70 -11.25 19.53
N LEU A 30 -4.33 -10.10 19.77
CA LEU A 30 -4.12 -9.23 20.93
C LEU A 30 -5.34 -9.32 21.86
N SER A 31 -5.13 -9.72 23.11
CA SER A 31 -6.20 -10.18 24.01
C SER A 31 -6.80 -9.07 24.89
N GLY A 32 -6.20 -7.87 24.93
CA GLY A 32 -6.68 -6.73 25.73
C GLY A 32 -6.53 -5.37 25.06
N ASP A 33 -7.32 -4.40 25.53
CA ASP A 33 -7.31 -3.02 25.03
C ASP A 33 -5.92 -2.35 25.12
N CYS A 34 -5.04 -2.82 26.01
CA CYS A 34 -3.70 -2.28 26.21
C CYS A 34 -2.61 -2.83 25.26
N ASP A 35 -2.91 -3.87 24.48
CA ASP A 35 -1.91 -4.59 23.68
C ASP A 35 -1.53 -3.86 22.39
N TYR A 36 -2.17 -2.72 22.12
CA TYR A 36 -1.94 -1.91 20.92
C TYR A 36 -0.82 -0.88 21.14
N PRO A 37 0.04 -0.67 20.11
CA PRO A 37 1.26 0.12 20.25
C PRO A 37 1.05 1.56 20.68
N THR A 38 -0.08 2.19 20.32
CA THR A 38 -0.30 3.62 20.54
C THR A 38 -1.58 3.94 21.31
N VAL A 39 -2.16 2.96 22.01
CA VAL A 39 -3.41 3.13 22.78
C VAL A 39 -3.32 4.25 23.82
N CYS A 40 -2.16 4.40 24.47
CA CYS A 40 -1.87 5.45 25.43
C CYS A 40 -0.85 6.46 24.93
N GLY A 41 -0.61 6.52 23.61
CA GLY A 41 0.38 7.40 23.01
C GLY A 41 1.82 7.11 23.49
N ARG A 42 2.70 8.09 23.33
CA ARG A 42 4.14 7.95 23.69
C ARG A 42 4.33 7.99 25.19
N TYR A 43 5.21 7.11 25.71
CA TYR A 43 5.53 6.93 27.13
C TYR A 43 4.33 6.62 28.05
N GLY A 44 3.10 6.53 27.53
CA GLY A 44 1.91 6.26 28.33
C GLY A 44 1.87 4.81 28.78
N ILE A 45 1.46 4.60 30.04
CA ILE A 45 1.29 3.28 30.64
C ILE A 45 -0.21 2.97 30.66
N CYS A 46 -0.60 1.89 30.00
CA CYS A 46 -1.94 1.35 29.96
C CYS A 46 -2.16 0.33 31.08
N SER A 47 -3.19 0.57 31.89
CA SER A 47 -3.66 -0.34 32.94
C SER A 47 -5.15 -0.56 32.73
N ASP A 48 -5.54 -1.73 32.23
CA ASP A 48 -6.96 -2.09 31.98
C ASP A 48 -7.74 -1.01 31.19
N GLY A 49 -7.14 -0.54 30.08
CA GLY A 49 -7.71 0.49 29.21
C GLY A 49 -7.57 1.93 29.72
N GLN A 50 -7.01 2.14 30.92
CA GLN A 50 -6.74 3.48 31.45
C GLN A 50 -5.28 3.88 31.23
N CYS A 51 -5.08 5.08 30.68
CA CYS A 51 -3.75 5.61 30.38
C CYS A 51 -3.24 6.54 31.49
N SER A 52 -1.97 6.38 31.86
CA SER A 52 -1.28 7.20 32.85
C SER A 52 0.16 7.49 32.40
N CYS A 53 0.80 8.50 32.98
CA CYS A 53 2.22 8.75 32.74
C CYS A 53 3.11 8.03 33.77
N PRO A 54 4.37 7.72 33.43
CA PRO A 54 5.32 7.12 34.36
C PRO A 54 5.40 7.88 35.68
N ALA A 55 5.33 7.14 36.78
CA ALA A 55 5.30 7.71 38.12
C ALA A 55 6.56 8.54 38.41
N SER A 56 6.38 9.60 39.19
CA SER A 56 7.46 10.50 39.59
C SER A 56 8.26 9.89 40.74
N SER A 57 9.58 9.84 40.61
CA SER A 57 10.46 9.41 41.71
C SER A 57 10.73 10.61 42.63
N GLY A 58 10.03 10.70 43.75
CA GLY A 58 10.15 11.81 44.71
C GLY A 58 9.39 13.08 44.30
N GLU A 59 9.95 14.26 44.55
CA GLU A 59 9.36 15.57 44.18
C GLU A 59 9.51 15.92 42.68
N THR A 60 10.30 15.15 41.93
CA THR A 60 10.64 15.44 40.53
C THR A 60 9.72 14.71 39.56
N ARG A 61 8.95 15.47 38.77
CA ARG A 61 8.16 14.93 37.65
C ARG A 61 8.99 14.95 36.37
N TYR A 62 9.12 13.81 35.70
CA TYR A 62 9.85 13.70 34.43
C TYR A 62 8.94 13.73 33.19
N PHE A 63 7.69 13.32 33.35
CA PHE A 63 6.70 13.22 32.28
C PHE A 63 5.42 13.95 32.65
N HIS A 64 4.83 14.64 31.70
CA HIS A 64 3.53 15.27 31.83
C HIS A 64 2.59 14.73 30.76
N GLN A 65 1.33 14.61 31.15
CA GLN A 65 0.27 14.22 30.22
C GLN A 65 0.07 15.36 29.21
N VAL A 66 -0.03 15.00 27.93
CA VAL A 66 -0.24 15.97 26.84
C VAL A 66 -1.53 16.76 27.05
N ASP A 67 -2.58 16.07 27.50
CA ASP A 67 -3.86 16.66 27.85
C ASP A 67 -4.48 15.88 29.02
N ASN A 68 -4.68 16.56 30.16
CA ASN A 68 -5.27 15.96 31.36
C ASN A 68 -6.69 15.41 31.14
N THR A 69 -7.42 15.94 30.15
CA THR A 69 -8.77 15.49 29.79
C THR A 69 -8.77 14.33 28.79
N LYS A 70 -7.64 14.05 28.13
CA LYS A 70 -7.46 12.97 27.15
C LYS A 70 -6.15 12.21 27.38
N PRO A 71 -6.11 11.30 28.39
CA PRO A 71 -4.91 10.55 28.75
C PRO A 71 -4.32 9.66 27.66
N ASN A 72 -5.13 9.26 26.68
CA ASN A 72 -4.73 8.44 25.55
C ASN A 72 -3.83 9.16 24.52
N LEU A 73 -3.68 10.50 24.60
CA LEU A 73 -2.73 11.24 23.76
C LEU A 73 -1.27 11.03 24.18
N GLY A 74 -1.05 10.42 25.34
CA GLY A 74 0.26 10.09 25.88
C GLY A 74 0.92 11.20 26.66
N CYS A 75 2.22 11.01 26.88
CA CYS A 75 3.04 11.80 27.77
C CYS A 75 4.22 12.40 27.01
N PHE A 76 4.66 13.57 27.46
CA PHE A 76 5.86 14.23 26.94
C PHE A 76 6.90 14.40 28.04
N GLU A 77 8.16 14.32 27.64
CA GLU A 77 9.33 14.54 28.50
C GLU A 77 9.39 16.02 28.88
N ASN A 78 9.61 16.33 30.16
CA ASN A 78 9.75 17.71 30.63
C ASN A 78 10.98 18.42 30.05
N VAL A 79 12.07 17.67 29.90
CA VAL A 79 13.31 18.15 29.30
C VAL A 79 13.64 17.18 28.16
N PRO A 80 13.65 17.65 26.89
CA PRO A 80 13.96 16.79 25.75
C PRO A 80 15.38 16.28 25.81
N LEU A 81 15.56 14.99 25.51
CA LEU A 81 16.87 14.36 25.46
C LEU A 81 17.71 14.91 24.29
N SER A 82 18.93 15.36 24.58
CA SER A 82 19.88 15.84 23.58
C SER A 82 21.22 15.12 23.68
N CYS A 83 21.64 14.48 22.58
CA CYS A 83 22.95 13.86 22.46
C CYS A 83 24.06 14.92 22.52
N GLY A 84 24.70 15.06 23.68
CA GLY A 84 25.80 16.00 23.92
C GLY A 84 25.85 16.61 25.32
N ALA A 85 24.81 16.45 26.14
CA ALA A 85 24.75 16.99 27.51
C ALA A 85 24.94 15.89 28.58
N SER A 86 26.12 15.27 28.65
CA SER A 86 26.41 14.16 29.59
C SER A 86 26.41 14.53 31.08
N LYS A 87 25.99 15.73 31.49
CA LYS A 87 26.13 16.15 32.89
C LYS A 87 24.92 15.90 33.80
N ASN A 88 23.71 15.63 33.29
CA ASN A 88 22.50 15.49 34.10
C ASN A 88 21.49 14.42 33.60
N GLU A 89 21.96 13.39 32.91
CA GLU A 89 21.09 12.25 32.51
C GLU A 89 20.87 11.31 33.70
N SER A 90 19.62 10.92 33.94
CA SER A 90 19.23 9.93 34.95
C SER A 90 18.32 8.86 34.34
N LEU A 91 18.08 7.80 35.10
CA LEU A 91 17.27 6.66 34.67
C LEU A 91 16.05 6.53 35.57
N LEU A 92 14.88 6.45 34.95
CA LEU A 92 13.63 6.10 35.62
C LEU A 92 13.37 4.61 35.42
N GLU A 93 13.37 3.86 36.51
CA GLU A 93 13.10 2.43 36.51
C GLU A 93 11.61 2.18 36.72
N LEU A 94 11.01 1.40 35.82
CA LEU A 94 9.61 0.99 35.87
C LEU A 94 9.56 -0.54 35.96
N GLU A 95 9.21 -1.03 37.14
CA GLU A 95 8.96 -2.45 37.38
C GLU A 95 7.54 -2.84 36.92
N ASN A 96 7.34 -4.12 36.60
CA ASN A 96 6.04 -4.69 36.23
C ASN A 96 5.40 -4.00 35.01
N VAL A 97 6.23 -3.59 34.05
CA VAL A 97 5.79 -2.96 32.81
C VAL A 97 6.33 -3.71 31.60
N ARG A 98 5.46 -4.13 30.68
CA ARG A 98 5.81 -4.75 29.39
C ARG A 98 5.74 -3.74 28.25
N TYR A 99 6.45 -4.04 27.17
CA TYR A 99 6.30 -3.36 25.89
C TYR A 99 5.34 -4.13 25.00
N PHE A 100 4.55 -3.43 24.18
CA PHE A 100 3.69 -4.08 23.20
C PHE A 100 4.52 -4.98 22.26
N GLY A 101 3.99 -6.16 21.92
CA GLY A 101 4.57 -7.05 20.91
C GLY A 101 5.74 -7.95 21.36
N LEU A 102 6.14 -7.91 22.64
CA LEU A 102 7.22 -8.79 23.16
C LEU A 102 6.88 -10.28 23.14
N GLU A 103 5.60 -10.66 23.13
CA GLU A 103 5.15 -12.06 23.15
C GLU A 103 5.16 -12.73 21.77
N TYR A 104 5.14 -11.95 20.68
CA TYR A 104 4.87 -12.48 19.33
C TYR A 104 6.05 -12.36 18.36
N PHE A 105 7.09 -11.60 18.71
CA PHE A 105 8.24 -11.37 17.83
C PHE A 105 9.57 -11.65 18.53
N SER A 106 10.12 -12.85 18.30
CA SER A 106 11.52 -13.22 18.59
C SER A 106 12.58 -12.43 17.79
N LEU A 107 12.14 -11.35 17.12
CA LEU A 107 12.87 -10.50 16.16
C LEU A 107 13.21 -9.10 16.73
N ILE A 108 12.80 -8.78 17.96
CA ILE A 108 12.97 -7.43 18.55
C ILE A 108 14.12 -7.37 19.59
N GLU A 109 14.85 -8.47 19.79
CA GLU A 109 15.94 -8.54 20.77
C GLU A 109 17.25 -7.96 20.23
N ASP A 110 17.71 -6.83 20.79
CA ASP A 110 19.04 -6.28 20.51
C ASP A 110 20.14 -7.09 21.22
N LEU A 111 19.84 -7.64 22.41
CA LEU A 111 20.76 -8.51 23.16
C LEU A 111 20.02 -9.72 23.72
N LYS A 112 20.54 -10.92 23.42
CA LYS A 112 20.02 -12.20 23.93
C LYS A 112 20.88 -12.74 25.06
N TYR A 113 20.29 -13.50 25.98
CA TYR A 113 20.98 -14.14 27.11
C TYR A 113 21.86 -13.16 27.91
N THR A 114 21.31 -11.99 28.18
CA THR A 114 21.99 -10.90 28.90
C THR A 114 21.42 -10.75 30.31
N ASN A 115 22.11 -10.02 31.18
CA ASN A 115 21.63 -9.69 32.51
C ASN A 115 21.10 -8.24 32.57
N ALA A 116 20.31 -7.94 33.59
CA ALA A 116 19.69 -6.61 33.76
C ALA A 116 20.73 -5.47 33.74
N SER A 117 21.87 -5.65 34.40
CA SER A 117 22.96 -4.66 34.43
C SER A 117 23.56 -4.41 33.03
N SER A 118 23.76 -5.47 32.25
CA SER A 118 24.31 -5.38 30.89
C SER A 118 23.32 -4.74 29.91
N CYS A 119 22.02 -5.03 30.07
CA CYS A 119 20.95 -4.34 29.32
C CYS A 119 20.93 -2.84 29.64
N LYS A 120 21.03 -2.50 30.94
CA LYS A 120 21.14 -1.11 31.43
C LYS A 120 22.42 -0.41 30.97
N GLU A 121 23.53 -1.13 30.79
CA GLU A 121 24.78 -0.56 30.28
C GLU A 121 24.77 -0.38 28.76
N ALA A 122 24.20 -1.31 27.99
CA ALA A 122 24.10 -1.21 26.53
C ALA A 122 23.36 0.07 26.11
N TYR A 123 22.37 0.45 26.91
CA TYR A 123 21.66 1.72 26.86
C TYR A 123 22.56 2.96 26.98
N THR A 124 23.63 2.95 27.79
CA THR A 124 24.52 4.11 27.95
C THR A 124 25.45 4.33 26.75
N LYS A 125 25.63 3.30 25.91
CA LYS A 125 26.48 3.36 24.72
C LYS A 125 25.76 3.84 23.46
N ASN A 126 24.42 3.77 23.42
CA ASN A 126 23.63 4.16 22.26
C ASN A 126 22.77 5.40 22.57
N CYS A 127 23.24 6.57 22.13
CA CYS A 127 22.55 7.84 22.41
C CYS A 127 21.18 7.97 21.73
N SER A 128 20.91 7.17 20.69
CA SER A 128 19.63 7.20 19.98
C SER A 128 18.52 6.43 20.70
N CYS A 129 18.87 5.57 21.65
CA CYS A 129 17.91 4.76 22.41
C CYS A 129 17.31 5.59 23.55
N LYS A 130 15.99 5.49 23.70
CA LYS A 130 15.23 6.24 24.72
C LYS A 130 14.80 5.38 25.89
N ALA A 131 14.81 4.06 25.74
CA ALA A 131 14.59 3.12 26.82
C ALA A 131 15.42 1.85 26.63
N ALA A 132 15.52 1.05 27.69
CA ALA A 132 15.92 -0.34 27.65
C ALA A 132 14.85 -1.20 28.33
N ILE A 133 14.42 -2.26 27.66
CA ILE A 133 13.34 -3.12 28.12
C ILE A 133 13.93 -4.51 28.30
N PHE A 134 14.04 -4.93 29.54
CA PHE A 134 14.61 -6.21 29.93
C PHE A 134 13.50 -7.16 30.35
N TRP A 135 13.44 -8.36 29.79
CA TRP A 135 12.52 -9.41 30.25
C TRP A 135 13.28 -10.69 30.57
N TYR A 136 12.83 -11.36 31.63
CA TYR A 136 13.53 -12.49 32.24
C TYR A 136 12.53 -13.50 32.80
N GLY A 137 12.99 -14.74 32.98
CA GLY A 137 12.16 -15.84 33.48
C GLY A 137 12.02 -15.83 35.00
N SER A 138 13.05 -16.25 35.71
CA SER A 138 13.03 -16.41 37.18
C SER A 138 14.11 -15.61 37.92
N ASP A 139 15.16 -15.16 37.24
CA ASP A 139 16.22 -14.35 37.84
C ASP A 139 16.73 -13.28 36.86
N LEU A 140 17.32 -12.22 37.41
CA LEU A 140 17.86 -11.09 36.64
C LEU A 140 19.19 -11.40 35.91
N THR A 141 19.66 -12.66 35.99
CA THR A 141 20.98 -13.04 35.48
C THR A 141 20.95 -13.51 34.02
N SER A 142 19.77 -13.92 33.54
CA SER A 142 19.57 -14.39 32.17
C SER A 142 18.20 -13.98 31.63
N GLY A 143 18.20 -13.09 30.63
CA GLY A 143 17.02 -12.59 29.95
C GLY A 143 17.38 -11.98 28.60
N ASN A 144 16.45 -11.25 28.00
CA ASN A 144 16.68 -10.55 26.74
C ASN A 144 16.39 -9.06 26.91
N CYS A 145 17.02 -8.26 26.05
CA CYS A 145 16.99 -6.80 26.12
C CYS A 145 16.62 -6.19 24.76
N TYR A 146 15.74 -5.19 24.81
CA TYR A 146 15.35 -4.39 23.66
C TYR A 146 15.61 -2.90 23.92
N LEU A 147 16.19 -2.19 22.95
CA LEU A 147 16.65 -0.80 23.07
C LEU A 147 15.91 0.12 22.07
N PRO A 148 14.64 0.46 22.32
CA PRO A 148 13.86 1.28 21.38
C PRO A 148 14.36 2.72 21.29
N THR A 149 14.36 3.28 20.06
CA THR A 149 14.60 4.71 19.79
C THR A 149 13.34 5.58 19.98
N GLN A 150 12.17 4.95 20.07
CA GLN A 150 10.91 5.59 20.44
C GLN A 150 10.16 4.68 21.41
N VAL A 151 9.65 5.26 22.49
CA VAL A 151 8.83 4.55 23.48
C VAL A 151 7.37 4.87 23.19
N PHE A 152 6.62 3.88 22.69
CA PHE A 152 5.17 4.01 22.54
C PHE A 152 4.44 3.60 23.83
N SER A 153 3.28 2.95 23.72
CA SER A 153 2.50 2.54 24.89
C SER A 153 3.16 1.37 25.63
N LEU A 154 3.19 1.51 26.94
CA LEU A 154 3.68 0.54 27.90
C LEU A 154 2.48 -0.14 28.57
N ILE A 155 2.62 -1.41 28.97
CA ILE A 155 1.53 -2.20 29.54
C ILE A 155 1.84 -2.50 31.01
N ASN A 156 0.95 -2.14 31.92
CA ASN A 156 1.08 -2.47 33.34
C ASN A 156 0.66 -3.91 33.60
N ILE A 157 1.54 -4.70 34.22
CA ILE A 157 1.29 -6.08 34.61
C ILE A 157 0.59 -6.09 35.97
N THR A 158 -0.72 -5.87 35.99
CA THR A 158 -1.51 -6.16 37.20
C THR A 158 -1.67 -7.66 37.34
N HIS A 159 -1.22 -8.23 38.47
CA HIS A 159 -1.19 -9.67 38.80
C HIS A 159 -2.56 -10.39 38.82
N ASN A 160 -3.63 -9.81 38.26
CA ASN A 160 -4.99 -10.27 38.50
C ASN A 160 -5.93 -10.18 37.29
N ARG A 161 -5.48 -10.68 36.13
CA ARG A 161 -6.43 -11.11 35.09
C ARG A 161 -6.10 -12.50 34.59
N PHE A 162 -7.04 -13.41 34.87
CA PHE A 162 -7.18 -14.72 34.28
C PHE A 162 -7.03 -14.65 32.76
N PHE A 163 -5.96 -15.18 32.20
CA PHE A 163 -6.00 -15.83 30.89
C PHE A 163 -4.84 -16.82 30.76
N TYR A 164 -5.13 -17.95 30.12
CA TYR A 164 -4.21 -19.07 29.91
C TYR A 164 -3.06 -18.64 29.00
N ASP A 165 -1.88 -18.34 29.55
CA ASP A 165 -0.67 -18.22 28.73
C ASP A 165 0.55 -18.86 29.41
N TYR A 166 1.32 -19.58 28.60
CA TYR A 166 2.30 -20.59 29.00
C TYR A 166 3.71 -20.03 29.25
N THR A 167 3.89 -18.71 29.36
CA THR A 167 5.21 -18.14 29.71
C THR A 167 5.13 -16.96 30.69
N THR A 168 5.53 -17.21 31.93
CA THR A 168 5.64 -16.20 32.99
C THR A 168 6.99 -15.48 32.89
N TYR A 169 7.11 -14.52 31.98
CA TYR A 169 8.27 -13.61 31.96
C TYR A 169 7.95 -12.33 32.72
N GLU A 170 8.83 -11.92 33.62
CA GLU A 170 8.82 -10.60 34.25
C GLU A 170 9.57 -9.60 33.36
N SER A 171 9.25 -8.31 33.47
CA SER A 171 9.94 -7.28 32.70
C SER A 171 10.12 -5.97 33.46
N ILE A 172 11.25 -5.32 33.17
CA ILE A 172 11.66 -4.03 33.71
C ILE A 172 11.96 -3.10 32.54
N ALA A 173 11.40 -1.89 32.57
CA ALA A 173 11.69 -0.84 31.61
C ALA A 173 12.52 0.27 32.28
N TYR A 174 13.66 0.58 31.68
CA TYR A 174 14.54 1.68 32.06
C TYR A 174 14.34 2.84 31.09
N LEU A 175 13.69 3.93 31.52
CA LEU A 175 13.46 5.12 30.70
C LEU A 175 14.55 6.17 30.89
N LYS A 176 15.03 6.75 29.79
CA LYS A 176 15.96 7.87 29.81
C LYS A 176 15.25 9.16 30.20
N VAL A 177 15.74 9.83 31.24
CA VAL A 177 15.20 11.12 31.69
C VAL A 177 16.33 12.10 31.99
N GLN A 178 16.02 13.40 32.00
CA GLN A 178 17.00 14.45 32.30
C GLN A 178 16.57 15.22 33.55
N ASN A 179 17.52 15.38 34.48
CA ASN A 179 17.28 16.13 35.72
C ASN A 179 17.28 17.64 35.43
N VAL A 180 16.30 18.35 36.01
CA VAL A 180 16.30 19.82 36.05
C VAL A 180 17.41 20.27 36.98
N ALA A 181 18.36 21.07 36.50
CA ALA A 181 19.36 21.70 37.37
C ALA A 181 18.64 22.71 38.27
N ASN A 182 18.71 22.51 39.59
CA ASN A 182 18.27 23.51 40.56
C ASN A 182 19.22 24.71 40.46
N ASP A 183 18.88 25.70 39.64
CA ASP A 183 19.48 27.02 39.77
C ASP A 183 19.09 27.59 41.15
N ALA A 184 20.10 28.00 41.89
CA ALA A 184 20.01 28.50 43.26
C ALA A 184 19.03 29.69 43.38
N PRO A 185 18.52 29.99 44.60
CA PRO A 185 17.56 31.06 44.79
C PRO A 185 18.19 32.40 44.43
N PHE A 186 17.68 33.04 43.38
CA PHE A 186 18.02 34.42 43.07
C PHE A 186 17.57 35.33 44.22
N THR A 187 18.54 35.95 44.88
CA THR A 187 18.31 37.08 45.77
C THR A 187 17.85 38.28 44.94
N PRO A 188 16.83 39.04 45.36
CA PRO A 188 16.39 40.21 44.62
C PRO A 188 17.36 41.35 44.90
N VAL A 189 18.16 41.72 43.90
CA VAL A 189 18.79 43.04 43.85
C VAL A 189 17.85 43.93 43.05
N ASP A 190 17.18 44.83 43.75
CA ASP A 190 16.47 45.95 43.16
C ASP A 190 17.42 46.75 42.27
N ASN A 191 17.16 46.76 40.96
CA ASN A 191 17.69 47.77 40.07
C ASN A 191 16.61 48.17 39.07
N HIS A 192 16.05 49.34 39.35
CA HIS A 192 15.01 49.99 38.59
C HIS A 192 15.61 50.60 37.31
N MET A 193 15.64 49.86 36.19
CA MET A 193 15.95 50.44 34.86
C MET A 193 15.09 49.86 33.71
N SER A 194 14.11 50.65 33.27
CA SER A 194 13.48 50.76 31.93
C SER A 194 12.93 49.49 31.23
N ASN A 195 11.62 49.26 31.38
CA ASN A 195 10.76 48.24 30.73
C ASN A 195 10.56 48.35 29.20
N ARG A 196 11.53 48.79 28.40
CA ARG A 196 11.36 48.86 26.92
C ARG A 196 12.28 47.93 26.10
N LEU A 197 13.33 47.38 26.69
CA LEU A 197 14.32 46.58 25.95
C LEU A 197 13.86 45.13 25.59
N PRO A 198 13.25 44.33 26.50
CA PRO A 198 12.89 42.94 26.19
C PRO A 198 11.71 42.82 25.21
N VAL A 199 10.80 43.80 25.17
CA VAL A 199 9.68 43.85 24.23
C VAL A 199 10.16 44.10 22.79
N ILE A 200 11.17 44.97 22.61
CA ILE A 200 11.76 45.26 21.30
C ILE A 200 12.55 44.05 20.78
N LEU A 201 13.31 43.37 21.65
CA LEU A 201 14.07 42.17 21.31
C LEU A 201 13.16 40.99 20.94
N GLY A 202 12.10 40.71 21.72
CA GLY A 202 11.13 39.65 21.41
C GLY A 202 10.35 39.89 20.11
N SER A 203 9.97 41.14 19.83
CA SER A 203 9.26 41.52 18.59
C SER A 203 10.13 41.35 17.35
N SER A 204 11.43 41.69 17.45
CA SER A 204 12.38 41.54 16.35
C SER A 204 12.68 40.07 16.01
N LEU A 205 12.77 39.20 17.01
CA LEU A 205 13.02 37.76 16.82
C LEU A 205 11.82 37.05 16.20
N GLY A 206 10.60 37.40 16.63
CA GLY A 206 9.35 36.89 16.05
C GLY A 206 9.18 37.30 14.58
N ALA A 207 9.52 38.54 14.23
CA ALA A 207 9.49 39.02 12.86
C ALA A 207 10.50 38.32 11.96
N LEU A 208 11.71 38.06 12.45
CA LEU A 208 12.74 37.29 11.72
C LEU A 208 12.32 35.84 11.50
N PHE A 209 11.73 35.20 12.51
CA PHE A 209 11.23 33.82 12.39
C PHE A 209 10.08 33.72 11.38
N ALA A 210 9.13 34.66 11.42
CA ALA A 210 8.04 34.75 10.44
C ALA A 210 8.57 35.01 9.01
N MET A 211 9.58 35.87 8.87
CA MET A 211 10.27 36.10 7.59
C MET A 211 10.97 34.84 7.08
N MET A 212 11.65 34.07 7.94
CA MET A 212 12.27 32.82 7.55
C MET A 212 11.24 31.78 7.09
N ILE A 213 10.11 31.66 7.79
CA ILE A 213 9.01 30.78 7.35
C ILE A 213 8.46 31.25 6.00
N LEU A 214 8.28 32.55 5.80
CA LEU A 214 7.81 33.11 4.54
C LEU A 214 8.79 32.82 3.40
N ILE A 215 10.10 32.99 3.63
CA ILE A 215 11.14 32.70 2.65
C ILE A 215 11.15 31.21 2.32
N VAL A 216 11.08 30.32 3.30
CA VAL A 216 10.99 28.86 3.06
C VAL A 216 9.73 28.53 2.27
N ALA A 217 8.58 29.11 2.62
CA ALA A 217 7.34 28.91 1.87
C ALA A 217 7.44 29.40 0.41
N ILE A 218 8.09 30.55 0.18
CA ILE A 218 8.35 31.09 -1.16
C ILE A 218 9.31 30.18 -1.93
N VAL A 219 10.40 29.71 -1.31
CA VAL A 219 11.36 28.79 -1.94
C VAL A 219 10.67 27.49 -2.33
N LEU A 220 9.89 26.88 -1.43
CA LEU A 220 9.11 25.68 -1.73
C LEU A 220 8.07 25.92 -2.84
N PHE A 221 7.45 27.10 -2.88
CA PHE A 221 6.50 27.46 -3.93
C PHE A 221 7.18 27.65 -5.29
N VAL A 222 8.34 28.31 -5.33
CA VAL A 222 9.13 28.51 -6.55
C VAL A 222 9.69 27.19 -7.06
N GLN A 223 10.27 26.36 -6.20
CA GLN A 223 10.75 25.02 -6.55
C GLN A 223 9.63 24.16 -7.13
N LYS A 224 8.46 24.13 -6.48
CA LYS A 224 7.28 23.40 -6.99
C LYS A 224 6.78 23.94 -8.34
N ARG A 225 6.90 25.25 -8.60
CA ARG A 225 6.52 25.85 -9.87
C ARG A 225 7.50 25.47 -10.99
N ASP A 226 8.79 25.50 -10.69
CA ASP A 226 9.86 25.13 -11.62
C ASP A 226 9.76 23.64 -12.01
N ASP A 227 9.56 22.76 -11.03
CA ASP A 227 9.32 21.33 -11.26
C ASP A 227 8.14 21.04 -12.19
N ASN A 228 7.04 21.79 -12.05
CA ASN A 228 5.87 21.63 -12.91
C ASN A 228 6.13 22.15 -14.34
N GLN A 229 6.93 23.21 -14.49
CA GLN A 229 7.28 23.75 -15.81
C GLN A 229 8.28 22.86 -16.55
N ALA A 230 9.30 22.36 -15.85
CA ALA A 230 10.27 21.42 -16.42
C ALA A 230 9.60 20.11 -16.88
N GLU A 231 8.62 19.61 -16.13
CA GLU A 231 7.84 18.42 -16.48
C GLU A 231 6.90 18.67 -17.68
N GLU A 232 6.19 19.81 -17.72
CA GLU A 232 5.39 20.18 -18.88
C GLU A 232 6.26 20.29 -20.15
N ALA A 233 7.51 20.74 -20.03
CA ALA A 233 8.47 20.78 -21.12
C ALA A 233 9.01 19.39 -21.47
N TYR A 234 9.24 18.50 -20.50
CA TYR A 234 9.67 17.12 -20.76
C TYR A 234 8.68 16.38 -21.67
N LEU A 235 7.39 16.49 -21.39
CA LEU A 235 6.33 15.86 -22.20
C LEU A 235 6.30 16.35 -23.66
N ASP A 236 6.80 17.56 -23.95
CA ASP A 236 6.87 18.09 -25.31
C ASP A 236 8.06 17.54 -26.13
N HIS A 237 9.06 16.95 -25.47
CA HIS A 237 10.30 16.49 -26.10
C HIS A 237 10.37 14.97 -26.29
N VAL A 238 9.36 14.20 -25.88
CA VAL A 238 9.34 12.75 -26.07
C VAL A 238 8.75 12.39 -27.44
N PRO A 239 9.55 11.84 -28.38
CA PRO A 239 9.05 11.47 -29.71
C PRO A 239 8.00 10.36 -29.61
N GLY A 240 6.92 10.47 -30.39
CA GLY A 240 5.84 9.47 -30.42
C GLY A 240 4.75 9.63 -29.35
N MET A 241 4.75 10.75 -28.62
CA MET A 241 3.72 11.05 -27.61
C MET A 241 2.33 11.32 -28.23
N PRO A 242 1.24 10.97 -27.51
CA PRO A 242 -0.12 11.31 -27.90
C PRO A 242 -0.35 12.81 -28.03
N THR A 243 -1.41 13.20 -28.73
CA THR A 243 -1.71 14.62 -28.97
C THR A 243 -1.97 15.36 -27.66
N ARG A 244 -1.30 16.51 -27.46
CA ARG A 244 -1.53 17.40 -26.32
C ARG A 244 -2.73 18.33 -26.60
N PHE A 245 -3.76 18.22 -25.78
CA PHE A 245 -4.98 19.03 -25.86
C PHE A 245 -4.92 20.22 -24.90
N VAL A 246 -5.56 21.32 -25.29
CA VAL A 246 -5.77 22.47 -24.41
C VAL A 246 -6.96 22.20 -23.49
N TYR A 247 -6.83 22.56 -22.21
CA TYR A 247 -7.89 22.35 -21.21
C TYR A 247 -9.25 22.92 -21.63
N ASP A 248 -9.28 24.11 -22.23
CA ASP A 248 -10.51 24.77 -22.65
C ASP A 248 -11.21 24.04 -23.81
N ASP A 249 -10.44 23.42 -24.73
CA ASP A 249 -11.00 22.52 -25.74
C ASP A 249 -11.64 21.30 -25.06
N LEU A 250 -10.95 20.68 -24.09
CA LEU A 250 -11.49 19.53 -23.35
C LEU A 250 -12.77 19.88 -22.57
N LYS A 251 -12.82 21.07 -21.96
CA LYS A 251 -14.01 21.57 -21.28
C LYS A 251 -15.17 21.75 -22.28
N THR A 252 -14.88 22.20 -23.50
CA THR A 252 -15.88 22.40 -24.56
C THR A 252 -16.43 21.07 -25.07
N ILE A 253 -15.55 20.12 -25.45
CA ILE A 253 -15.99 18.83 -26.01
C ILE A 253 -16.74 17.95 -25.01
N THR A 254 -16.60 18.22 -23.71
CA THR A 254 -17.28 17.51 -22.62
C THR A 254 -18.49 18.26 -22.07
N GLU A 255 -18.91 19.36 -22.71
CA GLU A 255 -20.03 20.21 -22.27
C GLU A 255 -19.89 20.61 -20.79
N GLU A 256 -18.74 21.19 -20.44
CA GLU A 256 -18.34 21.53 -19.07
C GLU A 256 -18.30 20.33 -18.12
N PHE A 257 -17.88 19.16 -18.62
CA PHE A 257 -17.87 17.89 -17.88
C PHE A 257 -19.28 17.44 -17.47
N GLY A 258 -20.29 17.70 -18.31
CA GLY A 258 -21.70 17.48 -18.00
C GLY A 258 -22.09 16.00 -17.86
N LYS A 259 -21.60 15.13 -18.74
CA LYS A 259 -21.95 13.70 -18.73
C LYS A 259 -20.84 12.82 -18.15
N LYS A 260 -20.98 12.46 -16.87
CA LYS A 260 -20.08 11.53 -16.18
C LYS A 260 -20.36 10.08 -16.58
N LEU A 261 -19.32 9.37 -17.03
CA LEU A 261 -19.36 7.94 -17.38
C LEU A 261 -19.00 7.04 -16.19
N GLY A 262 -18.16 7.53 -15.29
CA GLY A 262 -17.72 6.79 -14.12
C GLY A 262 -16.82 7.62 -13.21
N GLU A 263 -16.55 7.09 -12.02
CA GLU A 263 -15.68 7.70 -11.02
C GLU A 263 -14.93 6.59 -10.27
N GLY A 264 -13.65 6.81 -10.01
CA GLY A 264 -12.78 5.87 -9.30
C GLY A 264 -11.74 6.59 -8.46
N GLY A 265 -10.84 5.83 -7.83
CA GLY A 265 -9.85 6.37 -6.88
C GLY A 265 -8.86 7.39 -7.48
N PHE A 266 -8.73 7.44 -8.81
CA PHE A 266 -7.81 8.33 -9.51
C PHE A 266 -8.51 9.54 -10.16
N GLY A 267 -9.83 9.56 -10.26
CA GLY A 267 -10.54 10.62 -10.98
C GLY A 267 -11.95 10.30 -11.43
N SER A 268 -12.54 11.22 -12.20
CA SER A 268 -13.82 11.02 -12.89
C SER A 268 -13.61 10.96 -14.40
N VAL A 269 -14.43 10.15 -15.08
CA VAL A 269 -14.41 10.00 -16.54
C VAL A 269 -15.69 10.61 -17.11
N PHE A 270 -15.55 11.39 -18.18
CA PHE A 270 -16.64 12.10 -18.85
C PHE A 270 -16.73 11.72 -20.32
N GLU A 271 -17.94 11.71 -20.88
CA GLU A 271 -18.12 11.60 -22.33
C GLU A 271 -17.73 12.93 -22.98
N GLY A 272 -17.07 12.84 -24.13
CA GLY A 272 -16.84 14.00 -24.98
C GLY A 272 -16.93 13.65 -26.45
N THR A 273 -17.05 14.67 -27.29
CA THR A 273 -17.11 14.53 -28.74
C THR A 273 -16.11 15.48 -29.40
N LEU A 274 -15.12 14.92 -30.10
CA LEU A 274 -14.12 15.68 -30.86
C LEU A 274 -14.77 16.43 -32.04
N ARG A 275 -14.05 17.39 -32.61
CA ARG A 275 -14.56 18.25 -33.71
C ARG A 275 -14.95 17.47 -34.97
N ASP A 276 -14.34 16.31 -35.18
CA ASP A 276 -14.63 15.39 -36.28
C ASP A 276 -15.84 14.47 -36.00
N GLY A 277 -16.49 14.60 -34.84
CA GLY A 277 -17.60 13.75 -34.40
C GLY A 277 -17.16 12.49 -33.64
N THR A 278 -15.86 12.25 -33.49
CA THR A 278 -15.35 11.07 -32.77
C THR A 278 -15.68 11.16 -31.28
N LYS A 279 -16.39 10.16 -30.75
CA LYS A 279 -16.65 10.04 -29.31
C LYS A 279 -15.39 9.64 -28.55
N VAL A 280 -15.17 10.28 -27.40
CA VAL A 280 -14.03 10.04 -26.51
C VAL A 280 -14.46 9.94 -25.05
N ALA A 281 -13.62 9.31 -24.24
CA ALA A 281 -13.73 9.30 -22.79
C ALA A 281 -12.62 10.18 -22.19
N VAL A 282 -12.99 11.24 -21.47
CA VAL A 282 -12.05 12.19 -20.86
C VAL A 282 -11.95 11.89 -19.37
N LYS A 283 -10.84 11.27 -18.95
CA LYS A 283 -10.50 10.99 -17.55
C LYS A 283 -9.83 12.21 -16.95
N ARG A 284 -10.49 12.86 -15.99
CA ARG A 284 -9.97 13.99 -15.22
C ARG A 284 -9.48 13.47 -13.88
N LEU A 285 -8.18 13.65 -13.61
CA LEU A 285 -7.56 13.15 -12.39
C LEU A 285 -7.64 14.19 -11.26
N TYR A 286 -7.89 13.74 -10.03
CA TYR A 286 -7.97 14.59 -8.83
C TYR A 286 -7.05 14.07 -7.73
N GLY A 287 -6.28 14.94 -7.07
CA GLY A 287 -5.44 14.60 -5.92
C GLY A 287 -4.02 15.18 -5.96
N PHE A 288 -3.30 15.06 -4.85
CA PHE A 288 -1.91 15.55 -4.70
C PHE A 288 -0.91 14.38 -4.76
N GLY A 289 0.27 14.60 -5.36
CA GLY A 289 1.43 13.68 -5.32
C GLY A 289 1.28 12.37 -6.12
N GLN A 290 0.41 11.45 -5.71
CA GLN A 290 0.25 10.12 -6.31
C GLN A 290 -0.40 10.17 -7.69
N VAL A 291 -1.28 11.15 -7.93
CA VAL A 291 -1.90 11.43 -9.23
C VAL A 291 -0.86 11.78 -10.29
N LYS A 292 0.19 12.53 -9.92
CA LYS A 292 1.25 12.91 -10.86
C LYS A 292 2.00 11.67 -11.35
N LYS A 293 2.37 10.77 -10.44
CA LYS A 293 3.02 9.49 -10.80
C LYS A 293 2.13 8.62 -11.69
N SER A 294 0.84 8.53 -11.35
CA SER A 294 -0.13 7.74 -12.14
C SER A 294 -0.34 8.32 -13.54
N PHE A 295 -0.47 9.64 -13.66
CA PHE A 295 -0.58 10.33 -14.94
C PHE A 295 0.64 10.10 -15.83
N LEU A 296 1.85 10.28 -15.29
CA LEU A 296 3.08 10.06 -16.05
C LEU A 296 3.22 8.61 -16.49
N ALA A 297 2.99 7.65 -15.58
CA ALA A 297 3.04 6.23 -15.90
C ALA A 297 2.09 5.88 -17.06
N GLU A 298 0.89 6.43 -17.06
CA GLU A 298 -0.10 6.21 -18.10
C GLU A 298 0.34 6.85 -19.44
N VAL A 299 0.77 8.12 -19.44
CA VAL A 299 1.26 8.79 -20.66
C VAL A 299 2.49 8.10 -21.25
N GLU A 300 3.45 7.68 -20.42
CA GLU A 300 4.67 6.98 -20.85
C GLU A 300 4.39 5.56 -21.36
N THR A 301 3.49 4.84 -20.70
CA THR A 301 3.19 3.43 -21.03
C THR A 301 2.24 3.30 -22.21
N ILE A 302 1.00 3.79 -22.09
CA ILE A 302 -0.03 3.58 -23.13
C ILE A 302 0.12 4.58 -24.28
N GLY A 303 0.84 5.69 -24.07
CA GLY A 303 0.97 6.73 -25.09
C GLY A 303 1.78 6.32 -26.33
N SER A 304 2.68 5.35 -26.18
CA SER A 304 3.57 4.88 -27.26
C SER A 304 3.20 3.52 -27.85
N ILE A 305 2.12 2.88 -27.36
CA ILE A 305 1.72 1.53 -27.78
C ILE A 305 0.31 1.53 -28.40
N HIS A 306 0.10 0.64 -29.35
CA HIS A 306 -1.19 0.48 -30.03
C HIS A 306 -1.48 -1.00 -30.28
N HIS A 307 -2.58 -1.49 -29.72
CA HIS A 307 -3.00 -2.88 -29.87
C HIS A 307 -4.52 -2.98 -29.82
N MET A 308 -5.12 -3.91 -30.58
CA MET A 308 -6.59 -4.01 -30.68
C MET A 308 -7.27 -4.33 -29.36
N ASN A 309 -6.57 -4.97 -28.42
CA ASN A 309 -7.10 -5.34 -27.11
C ASN A 309 -6.59 -4.45 -25.96
N LEU A 310 -6.06 -3.25 -26.27
CA LEU A 310 -5.71 -2.23 -25.28
C LEU A 310 -6.49 -0.94 -25.60
N VAL A 311 -7.01 -0.26 -24.58
CA VAL A 311 -7.72 1.01 -24.78
C VAL A 311 -6.73 2.08 -25.21
N ARG A 312 -6.98 2.66 -26.39
CA ARG A 312 -6.09 3.66 -26.98
C ARG A 312 -6.18 4.98 -26.25
N LEU A 313 -5.03 5.48 -25.78
CA LEU A 313 -4.85 6.87 -25.37
C LEU A 313 -4.77 7.74 -26.63
N VAL A 314 -5.80 8.56 -26.86
CA VAL A 314 -5.89 9.50 -27.99
C VAL A 314 -5.02 10.73 -27.73
N GLY A 315 -4.97 11.18 -26.48
CA GLY A 315 -4.24 12.37 -26.10
C GLY A 315 -4.25 12.63 -24.61
N PHE A 316 -3.61 13.72 -24.20
CA PHE A 316 -3.57 14.17 -22.81
C PHE A 316 -3.65 15.70 -22.71
N CYS A 317 -3.95 16.20 -21.51
CA CYS A 317 -3.77 17.60 -21.15
C CYS A 317 -3.01 17.68 -19.83
N ALA A 318 -1.83 18.31 -19.88
CA ALA A 318 -1.08 18.75 -18.72
C ALA A 318 -0.98 20.27 -18.77
N LYS A 319 -1.71 20.97 -17.88
CA LYS A 319 -1.65 22.43 -17.74
C LYS A 319 -1.84 22.82 -16.29
N LYS A 320 -0.82 23.41 -15.66
CA LYS A 320 -0.83 23.77 -14.23
C LYS A 320 -1.16 22.55 -13.36
N THR A 321 -2.30 22.55 -12.69
CA THR A 321 -2.81 21.45 -11.85
C THR A 321 -3.76 20.51 -12.61
N HIS A 322 -4.16 20.86 -13.84
CA HIS A 322 -5.04 20.03 -14.64
C HIS A 322 -4.25 18.91 -15.30
N ARG A 323 -4.65 17.67 -14.99
CA ARG A 323 -4.16 16.43 -15.60
C ARG A 323 -5.37 15.65 -16.11
N LEU A 324 -5.47 15.55 -17.44
CA LEU A 324 -6.56 14.85 -18.11
C LEU A 324 -6.00 13.91 -19.16
N LEU A 325 -6.66 12.78 -19.35
CA LEU A 325 -6.33 11.74 -20.32
C LEU A 325 -7.55 11.51 -21.20
N ILE A 326 -7.34 11.41 -22.51
CA ILE A 326 -8.41 11.26 -23.51
C ILE A 326 -8.26 9.89 -24.15
N TYR A 327 -9.27 9.04 -24.00
CA TYR A 327 -9.30 7.70 -24.57
C TYR A 327 -10.37 7.58 -25.66
N GLU A 328 -10.24 6.55 -26.48
CA GLU A 328 -11.36 6.08 -27.29
C GLU A 328 -12.58 5.76 -26.40
N TYR A 329 -13.78 6.03 -26.92
CA TYR A 329 -15.02 5.75 -26.19
C TYR A 329 -15.42 4.27 -26.30
N MET A 330 -15.64 3.63 -25.16
CA MET A 330 -16.03 2.22 -25.06
C MET A 330 -17.53 2.13 -24.73
N SER A 331 -18.36 1.93 -25.75
CA SER A 331 -19.82 2.12 -25.65
C SER A 331 -20.54 1.16 -24.71
N ASN A 332 -19.99 -0.04 -24.49
CA ASN A 332 -20.56 -1.03 -23.57
C ASN A 332 -19.96 -0.92 -22.15
N GLY A 333 -19.09 0.05 -21.89
CA GLY A 333 -18.51 0.29 -20.56
C GLY A 333 -17.65 -0.87 -20.06
N SER A 334 -17.53 -0.98 -18.74
CA SER A 334 -16.69 -1.96 -18.06
C SER A 334 -17.37 -3.34 -17.92
N LEU A 335 -16.55 -4.39 -17.93
CA LEU A 335 -16.98 -5.78 -17.90
C LEU A 335 -17.72 -6.15 -16.59
N ASP A 336 -17.38 -5.54 -15.46
CA ASP A 336 -18.04 -5.78 -14.16
C ASP A 336 -19.57 -5.58 -14.22
N ARG A 337 -20.04 -4.60 -15.01
CA ARG A 337 -21.46 -4.34 -15.23
C ARG A 337 -22.17 -5.50 -15.91
N TRP A 338 -21.47 -6.24 -16.76
CA TRP A 338 -22.02 -7.34 -17.53
C TRP A 338 -21.98 -8.68 -16.79
N ILE A 339 -21.04 -8.84 -15.86
CA ILE A 339 -20.90 -10.06 -15.06
C ILE A 339 -21.78 -9.98 -13.80
N PHE A 340 -21.76 -8.85 -13.09
CA PHE A 340 -22.35 -8.76 -11.75
C PHE A 340 -23.70 -8.05 -11.72
N HIS A 341 -23.94 -7.08 -12.61
CA HIS A 341 -25.16 -6.27 -12.59
C HIS A 341 -26.13 -6.77 -13.67
N LYS A 342 -26.71 -7.93 -13.41
CA LYS A 342 -27.68 -8.60 -14.29
C LYS A 342 -29.01 -7.83 -14.32
N SER A 343 -29.11 -6.80 -15.15
CA SER A 343 -30.42 -6.27 -15.56
C SER A 343 -31.05 -7.25 -16.55
N ASN A 344 -32.37 -7.46 -16.46
CA ASN A 344 -33.12 -8.49 -17.22
C ASN A 344 -33.01 -8.43 -18.76
N GLU A 345 -32.33 -7.44 -19.33
CA GLU A 345 -32.36 -7.19 -20.78
C GLU A 345 -31.10 -7.58 -21.54
N CYS A 346 -29.92 -7.76 -20.90
CA CYS A 346 -28.71 -8.20 -21.62
C CYS A 346 -27.71 -8.96 -20.74
N VAL A 347 -27.51 -10.27 -21.02
CA VAL A 347 -26.50 -11.13 -20.39
C VAL A 347 -25.48 -11.56 -21.46
N LEU A 348 -24.19 -11.60 -21.12
CA LEU A 348 -23.17 -12.10 -22.04
C LEU A 348 -23.37 -13.61 -22.28
N ASN A 349 -23.51 -14.00 -23.54
CA ASN A 349 -23.51 -15.40 -23.94
C ASN A 349 -22.10 -16.01 -23.88
N TRP A 350 -22.03 -17.33 -23.95
CA TRP A 350 -20.82 -18.13 -23.87
C TRP A 350 -19.78 -17.73 -24.90
N GLN A 351 -20.19 -17.49 -26.16
CA GLN A 351 -19.25 -17.08 -27.21
C GLN A 351 -18.64 -15.70 -26.93
N GLN A 352 -19.46 -14.75 -26.46
CA GLN A 352 -18.98 -13.43 -26.04
C GLN A 352 -18.01 -13.56 -24.87
N ARG A 353 -18.31 -14.37 -23.84
CA ARG A 353 -17.42 -14.59 -22.70
C ARG A 353 -16.08 -15.19 -23.11
N LYS A 354 -16.08 -16.25 -23.93
CA LYS A 354 -14.84 -16.83 -24.48
C LYS A 354 -14.03 -15.80 -25.26
N LYS A 355 -14.70 -15.01 -26.10
CA LYS A 355 -14.06 -13.97 -26.91
C LYS A 355 -13.43 -12.89 -26.02
N ILE A 356 -14.15 -12.41 -25.01
CA ILE A 356 -13.65 -11.43 -24.03
C ILE A 356 -12.42 -11.97 -23.31
N ILE A 357 -12.45 -13.22 -22.85
CA ILE A 357 -11.30 -13.86 -22.18
C ILE A 357 -10.08 -13.93 -23.11
N LEU A 358 -10.29 -14.33 -24.36
CA LEU A 358 -9.23 -14.38 -25.37
C LEU A 358 -8.66 -13.00 -25.70
N ASP A 359 -9.53 -11.99 -25.82
CA ASP A 359 -9.15 -10.61 -26.07
C ASP A 359 -8.28 -10.04 -24.92
N ILE A 360 -8.67 -10.28 -23.66
CA ILE A 360 -7.86 -9.89 -22.49
C ILE A 360 -6.49 -10.59 -22.55
N ALA A 361 -6.47 -11.90 -22.85
CA ALA A 361 -5.23 -12.67 -22.93
C ALA A 361 -4.27 -12.12 -24.00
N LYS A 362 -4.79 -11.75 -25.18
CA LYS A 362 -4.03 -11.11 -26.26
C LYS A 362 -3.49 -9.74 -25.86
N GLY A 363 -4.28 -8.94 -25.14
CA GLY A 363 -3.84 -7.66 -24.59
C GLY A 363 -2.65 -7.83 -23.64
N LEU A 364 -2.73 -8.78 -22.71
CA LEU A 364 -1.64 -9.06 -21.76
C LEU A 364 -0.41 -9.67 -22.42
N ASN A 365 -0.58 -10.59 -23.38
CA ASN A 365 0.53 -11.13 -24.18
C ASN A 365 1.33 -10.01 -24.85
N TYR A 366 0.62 -9.07 -25.47
CA TYR A 366 1.27 -7.94 -26.12
C TYR A 366 2.11 -7.11 -25.13
N LEU A 367 1.57 -6.82 -23.95
CA LEU A 367 2.27 -6.09 -22.89
C LEU A 367 3.50 -6.85 -22.36
N HIS A 368 3.39 -8.16 -22.16
CA HIS A 368 4.41 -8.97 -21.49
C HIS A 368 5.53 -9.43 -22.43
N GLU A 369 5.19 -9.76 -23.68
CA GLU A 369 6.06 -10.51 -24.59
C GLU A 369 6.42 -9.70 -25.85
N ASP A 370 5.44 -9.01 -26.46
CA ASP A 370 5.60 -8.37 -27.77
C ASP A 370 6.17 -6.93 -27.69
N CYS A 371 5.89 -6.20 -26.61
CA CYS A 371 6.46 -4.87 -26.40
C CYS A 371 8.00 -4.90 -26.29
N ARG A 372 8.65 -3.77 -26.64
CA ARG A 372 10.12 -3.63 -26.56
C ARG A 372 10.63 -3.82 -25.13
N GLN A 373 10.00 -3.14 -24.19
CA GLN A 373 10.14 -3.39 -22.76
C GLN A 373 8.90 -4.13 -22.29
N LYS A 374 9.05 -5.02 -21.33
CA LYS A 374 7.94 -5.73 -20.71
C LYS A 374 7.13 -4.72 -19.90
N ILE A 375 5.81 -4.75 -20.05
CA ILE A 375 4.90 -3.84 -19.37
C ILE A 375 4.05 -4.67 -18.42
N VAL A 376 4.13 -4.41 -17.11
CA VAL A 376 3.27 -5.07 -16.12
C VAL A 376 2.17 -4.09 -15.73
N HIS A 377 0.91 -4.52 -15.84
CA HIS A 377 -0.27 -3.70 -15.67
C HIS A 377 -0.57 -3.40 -14.20
N LEU A 378 -0.48 -4.41 -13.33
CA LEU A 378 -0.62 -4.35 -11.86
C LEU A 378 -2.04 -4.06 -11.33
N ASP A 379 -3.03 -3.88 -12.20
CA ASP A 379 -4.44 -3.66 -11.80
C ASP A 379 -5.44 -4.33 -12.75
N ILE A 380 -5.20 -5.59 -13.10
CA ILE A 380 -6.15 -6.38 -13.92
C ILE A 380 -7.35 -6.79 -13.06
N LYS A 381 -8.53 -6.31 -13.45
CA LYS A 381 -9.83 -6.56 -12.80
C LYS A 381 -10.97 -6.23 -13.75
N PRO A 382 -12.21 -6.71 -13.52
CA PRO A 382 -13.32 -6.50 -14.45
C PRO A 382 -13.67 -5.01 -14.70
N GLN A 383 -13.41 -4.12 -13.74
CA GLN A 383 -13.63 -2.67 -13.90
C GLN A 383 -12.67 -2.03 -14.91
N ASN A 384 -11.50 -2.63 -15.11
CA ASN A 384 -10.46 -2.15 -16.01
C ASN A 384 -10.46 -2.89 -17.37
N ILE A 385 -11.45 -3.75 -17.61
CA ILE A 385 -11.70 -4.36 -18.92
C ILE A 385 -12.90 -3.66 -19.54
N LEU A 386 -12.69 -2.90 -20.61
CA LEU A 386 -13.75 -2.16 -21.30
C LEU A 386 -14.20 -2.88 -22.57
N LEU A 387 -15.48 -2.74 -22.90
CA LEU A 387 -16.12 -3.37 -24.05
C LEU A 387 -16.57 -2.33 -25.07
N ASP A 388 -16.19 -2.52 -26.33
CA ASP A 388 -16.69 -1.70 -27.44
C ASP A 388 -18.07 -2.17 -27.90
N GLY A 389 -18.65 -1.50 -28.91
CA GLY A 389 -19.99 -1.80 -29.44
C GLY A 389 -20.17 -3.23 -29.97
N ASN A 390 -19.07 -3.92 -30.31
CA ASN A 390 -19.07 -5.29 -30.79
C ASN A 390 -18.65 -6.30 -29.70
N PHE A 391 -18.57 -5.87 -28.44
CA PHE A 391 -18.06 -6.67 -27.33
C PHE A 391 -16.62 -7.17 -27.57
N ASN A 392 -15.78 -6.38 -28.24
CA ASN A 392 -14.34 -6.55 -28.16
C ASN A 392 -13.83 -6.02 -26.83
N ALA A 393 -13.07 -6.85 -26.12
CA ALA A 393 -12.50 -6.46 -24.84
C ALA A 393 -11.16 -5.75 -25.03
N LYS A 394 -10.99 -4.68 -24.26
CA LYS A 394 -9.75 -3.91 -24.20
C LYS A 394 -9.34 -3.66 -22.75
N VAL A 395 -8.08 -3.90 -22.43
CA VAL A 395 -7.49 -3.59 -21.13
C VAL A 395 -7.28 -2.07 -21.03
N ALA A 396 -7.67 -1.49 -19.89
CA ALA A 396 -7.64 -0.07 -19.60
C ALA A 396 -6.99 0.22 -18.24
N ASP A 397 -6.75 1.51 -17.97
CA ASP A 397 -6.20 2.05 -16.72
C ASP A 397 -4.76 1.60 -16.41
N PHE A 398 -3.82 2.24 -17.11
CA PHE A 398 -2.38 2.01 -16.94
C PHE A 398 -1.79 2.88 -15.82
N GLY A 399 -2.61 3.46 -14.95
CA GLY A 399 -2.17 4.38 -13.91
C GLY A 399 -1.24 3.75 -12.86
N LEU A 400 -1.16 2.42 -12.78
CA LEU A 400 -0.27 1.68 -11.88
C LEU A 400 0.88 0.95 -12.59
N SER A 401 0.91 0.94 -13.92
CA SER A 401 1.78 0.08 -14.72
C SER A 401 3.27 0.37 -14.51
N LYS A 402 4.10 -0.61 -14.87
CA LYS A 402 5.55 -0.50 -14.84
C LYS A 402 6.20 -1.06 -16.10
N LEU A 403 7.21 -0.34 -16.58
CA LEU A 403 8.15 -0.82 -17.60
C LEU A 403 9.25 -1.63 -16.91
N ILE A 404 9.58 -2.78 -17.49
CA ILE A 404 10.63 -3.70 -17.05
C ILE A 404 11.51 -4.00 -18.26
N ASP A 405 12.82 -3.87 -18.11
CA ASP A 405 13.75 -4.29 -19.15
C ASP A 405 13.75 -5.82 -19.28
N LYS A 406 13.88 -6.34 -20.51
CA LYS A 406 13.72 -7.79 -20.77
C LYS A 406 14.79 -8.66 -20.10
N ASP A 407 15.92 -8.07 -19.73
CA ASP A 407 17.01 -8.69 -18.98
C ASP A 407 16.75 -8.77 -17.48
N GLN A 408 15.80 -8.00 -16.94
CA GLN A 408 15.40 -8.07 -15.55
C GLN A 408 14.38 -9.20 -15.31
N SER A 409 14.74 -10.12 -14.43
CA SER A 409 13.87 -11.25 -14.06
C SER A 409 12.79 -10.87 -13.05
N GLN A 410 13.05 -9.88 -12.19
CA GLN A 410 12.14 -9.41 -11.13
C GLN A 410 12.31 -7.91 -10.92
N ILE A 411 11.25 -7.27 -10.43
CA ILE A 411 11.28 -5.88 -9.99
C ILE A 411 10.89 -5.77 -8.52
N VAL A 412 11.66 -4.99 -7.76
CA VAL A 412 11.32 -4.65 -6.38
C VAL A 412 10.43 -3.41 -6.40
N THR A 413 9.25 -3.50 -5.77
CA THR A 413 8.31 -2.40 -5.74
C THR A 413 7.39 -2.45 -4.53
N THR A 414 6.92 -1.28 -4.09
CA THR A 414 5.84 -1.19 -3.11
C THR A 414 4.57 -1.83 -3.65
N MET A 415 3.86 -2.50 -2.73
CA MET A 415 2.58 -3.16 -2.97
C MET A 415 1.55 -2.16 -3.50
N ARG A 416 0.90 -2.52 -4.61
CA ARG A 416 -0.13 -1.73 -5.28
C ARG A 416 -1.10 -2.67 -6.00
N GLY A 417 -2.28 -2.16 -6.34
CA GLY A 417 -3.33 -2.92 -7.03
C GLY A 417 -4.56 -3.11 -6.14
N THR A 418 -5.52 -3.89 -6.65
CA THR A 418 -6.82 -4.08 -5.98
C THR A 418 -6.82 -5.38 -5.16
N PRO A 419 -7.11 -5.32 -3.84
CA PRO A 419 -7.24 -6.52 -3.00
C PRO A 419 -8.18 -7.57 -3.60
N GLY A 420 -7.81 -8.84 -3.48
CA GLY A 420 -8.49 -9.97 -4.15
C GLY A 420 -7.86 -10.36 -5.49
N TYR A 421 -7.30 -9.41 -6.24
CA TYR A 421 -6.60 -9.70 -7.50
C TYR A 421 -5.07 -9.82 -7.33
N LEU A 422 -4.56 -9.55 -6.13
CA LEU A 422 -3.13 -9.56 -5.83
C LEU A 422 -2.60 -11.00 -5.68
N ALA A 423 -1.54 -11.30 -6.42
CA ALA A 423 -0.83 -12.57 -6.31
C ALA A 423 -0.09 -12.72 -4.96
N PRO A 424 0.11 -13.96 -4.44
CA PRO A 424 0.73 -14.21 -3.13
C PRO A 424 2.15 -13.65 -2.97
N GLU A 425 2.93 -13.59 -4.05
CA GLU A 425 4.32 -13.12 -4.02
C GLU A 425 4.48 -11.63 -3.74
N TRP A 426 3.39 -10.85 -3.74
CA TRP A 426 3.40 -9.44 -3.33
C TRP A 426 3.94 -9.24 -1.90
N LEU A 427 3.87 -10.28 -1.05
CA LEU A 427 4.47 -10.27 0.28
C LEU A 427 6.01 -10.23 0.25
N SER A 428 6.65 -10.66 -0.84
CA SER A 428 8.11 -10.65 -1.00
C SER A 428 8.66 -9.34 -1.58
N ALA A 429 7.79 -8.40 -1.96
CA ALA A 429 8.08 -7.13 -2.66
C ALA A 429 8.78 -7.27 -4.03
N ALA A 430 9.23 -8.45 -4.43
CA ALA A 430 9.78 -8.77 -5.73
C ALA A 430 8.71 -9.42 -6.60
N ILE A 431 8.38 -8.79 -7.73
CA ILE A 431 7.31 -9.25 -8.63
C ILE A 431 7.82 -9.43 -10.06
N THR A 432 7.04 -10.16 -10.86
CA THR A 432 7.24 -10.35 -12.30
C THR A 432 5.94 -10.07 -13.04
N GLU A 433 5.89 -10.18 -14.37
CA GLU A 433 4.63 -10.14 -15.13
C GLU A 433 3.61 -11.18 -14.71
N LYS A 434 4.04 -12.24 -14.00
CA LYS A 434 3.18 -13.32 -13.51
C LYS A 434 2.15 -12.86 -12.48
N VAL A 435 2.29 -11.67 -11.89
CA VAL A 435 1.23 -11.08 -11.06
C VAL A 435 -0.01 -10.75 -11.88
N ASP A 436 0.15 -10.26 -13.13
CA ASP A 436 -0.97 -9.99 -14.02
C ASP A 436 -1.63 -11.30 -14.49
N VAL A 437 -0.83 -12.37 -14.68
CA VAL A 437 -1.35 -13.72 -15.02
C VAL A 437 -2.25 -14.24 -13.91
N TYR A 438 -1.87 -14.05 -12.65
CA TYR A 438 -2.70 -14.40 -11.50
C TYR A 438 -4.01 -13.59 -11.50
N SER A 439 -3.92 -12.26 -11.61
CA SER A 439 -5.09 -11.39 -11.67
C SER A 439 -6.02 -11.75 -12.83
N PHE A 440 -5.48 -12.12 -13.99
CA PHE A 440 -6.23 -12.62 -15.14
C PHE A 440 -6.99 -13.92 -14.81
N GLY A 441 -6.36 -14.87 -14.10
CA GLY A 441 -7.02 -16.08 -13.62
C GLY A 441 -8.24 -15.78 -12.75
N VAL A 442 -8.11 -14.82 -11.83
CA VAL A 442 -9.23 -14.35 -10.98
C VAL A 442 -10.36 -13.78 -11.84
N VAL A 443 -10.04 -12.92 -12.82
CA VAL A 443 -11.05 -12.33 -13.73
C VAL A 443 -11.81 -13.40 -14.52
N ILE A 444 -11.12 -14.42 -15.06
CA ILE A 444 -11.80 -15.52 -15.75
C ILE A 444 -12.74 -16.26 -14.80
N LEU A 445 -12.29 -16.55 -13.56
CA LEU A 445 -13.11 -17.24 -12.59
C LEU A 445 -14.41 -16.45 -12.29
N GLU A 446 -14.32 -15.12 -12.15
CA GLU A 446 -15.49 -14.26 -12.01
C GLU A 446 -16.40 -14.30 -13.25
N ILE A 447 -15.84 -14.35 -14.46
CA ILE A 447 -16.63 -14.50 -15.71
C ILE A 447 -17.38 -15.84 -15.75
N LEU A 448 -16.75 -16.92 -15.29
CA LEU A 448 -17.33 -18.28 -15.33
C LEU A 448 -18.34 -18.51 -14.21
N TYR A 449 -18.10 -17.94 -13.03
CA TYR A 449 -18.98 -18.06 -11.87
C TYR A 449 -20.12 -17.05 -11.89
N GLY A 450 -19.91 -15.88 -12.50
CA GLY A 450 -20.92 -14.82 -12.60
C GLY A 450 -21.15 -14.06 -11.28
N ARG A 451 -20.19 -14.10 -10.34
CA ARG A 451 -20.22 -13.44 -9.03
C ARG A 451 -18.84 -12.86 -8.69
N LYS A 452 -18.83 -11.88 -7.79
CA LYS A 452 -17.61 -11.19 -7.34
C LYS A 452 -16.71 -12.10 -6.50
N ILE A 453 -15.43 -11.77 -6.42
CA ILE A 453 -14.43 -12.50 -5.63
C ILE A 453 -14.81 -12.64 -4.15
N PHE A 454 -15.48 -11.62 -3.60
CA PHE A 454 -16.12 -11.64 -2.29
C PHE A 454 -17.62 -11.52 -2.49
N ASP A 455 -18.35 -12.58 -2.13
CA ASP A 455 -19.81 -12.62 -2.21
C ASP A 455 -20.40 -12.82 -0.81
N HIS A 456 -20.78 -11.72 -0.18
CA HIS A 456 -21.39 -11.70 1.15
C HIS A 456 -22.79 -12.35 1.21
N SER A 457 -23.37 -12.75 0.07
CA SER A 457 -24.63 -13.50 0.05
C SER A 457 -24.45 -15.00 0.32
N LEU A 458 -23.20 -15.48 0.36
CA LEU A 458 -22.85 -16.88 0.63
C LEU A 458 -22.46 -17.06 2.10
N ASP A 459 -22.49 -18.31 2.56
CA ASP A 459 -22.02 -18.70 3.89
C ASP A 459 -20.54 -18.33 4.07
N GLN A 460 -20.10 -18.15 5.33
CA GLN A 460 -18.75 -17.67 5.66
C GLN A 460 -17.62 -18.48 4.98
N GLU A 461 -17.82 -19.79 4.81
CA GLU A 461 -16.85 -20.69 4.17
C GLU A 461 -16.72 -20.48 2.64
N ASP A 462 -17.81 -20.02 1.99
CA ASP A 462 -17.92 -19.87 0.54
C ASP A 462 -17.89 -18.40 0.08
N MET A 463 -17.81 -17.45 1.04
CA MET A 463 -17.76 -16.01 0.77
C MET A 463 -16.57 -15.62 -0.12
N TYR A 464 -15.47 -16.35 -0.05
CA TYR A 464 -14.29 -16.13 -0.88
C TYR A 464 -14.21 -17.14 -2.04
N ILE A 465 -14.30 -16.65 -3.27
CA ILE A 465 -14.41 -17.51 -4.46
C ILE A 465 -13.24 -18.48 -4.62
N LEU A 466 -12.01 -18.11 -4.21
CA LEU A 466 -10.83 -18.96 -4.39
C LEU A 466 -10.82 -20.15 -3.42
N SER A 467 -11.31 -19.98 -2.19
CA SER A 467 -11.46 -21.10 -1.24
C SER A 467 -12.54 -22.07 -1.72
N LEU A 468 -13.66 -21.54 -2.20
CA LEU A 468 -14.72 -22.34 -2.83
C LEU A 468 -14.20 -23.08 -4.08
N PHE A 469 -13.44 -22.41 -4.95
CA PHE A 469 -12.88 -23.00 -6.16
C PHE A 469 -11.91 -24.14 -5.84
N LYS A 470 -11.01 -23.94 -4.87
CA LYS A 470 -10.10 -24.99 -4.36
C LYS A 470 -10.88 -26.21 -3.88
N ARG A 471 -11.80 -26.00 -2.94
CA ARG A 471 -12.62 -27.08 -2.36
C ARG A 471 -13.40 -27.84 -3.43
N LYS A 472 -14.03 -27.13 -4.36
CA LYS A 472 -14.81 -27.76 -5.44
C LYS A 472 -13.97 -28.48 -6.47
N ALA A 473 -12.72 -28.07 -6.66
CA ALA A 473 -11.77 -28.82 -7.47
C ALA A 473 -11.36 -30.13 -6.79
N GLU A 474 -11.04 -30.10 -5.50
CA GLU A 474 -10.68 -31.26 -4.69
C GLU A 474 -11.84 -32.28 -4.58
N GLU A 475 -13.08 -31.78 -4.54
CA GLU A 475 -14.30 -32.61 -4.57
C GLU A 475 -14.63 -33.16 -5.97
N GLU A 476 -13.89 -32.80 -7.03
CA GLU A 476 -14.21 -33.08 -8.45
C GLU A 476 -15.59 -32.53 -8.89
N ARG A 477 -16.02 -31.42 -8.29
CA ARG A 477 -17.35 -30.81 -8.44
C ARG A 477 -17.32 -29.40 -9.03
N LEU A 478 -16.37 -29.13 -9.94
CA LEU A 478 -16.24 -27.82 -10.59
C LEU A 478 -17.46 -27.36 -11.39
N LEU A 479 -18.30 -28.29 -11.88
CA LEU A 479 -19.57 -27.91 -12.52
C LEU A 479 -20.51 -27.14 -11.58
N ASP A 480 -20.42 -27.37 -10.26
CA ASP A 480 -21.32 -26.75 -9.28
C ASP A 480 -21.14 -25.24 -9.15
N ILE A 481 -20.00 -24.72 -9.59
CA ILE A 481 -19.64 -23.29 -9.52
C ILE A 481 -19.70 -22.61 -10.89
N VAL A 482 -20.24 -23.27 -11.92
CA VAL A 482 -20.53 -22.61 -13.19
C VAL A 482 -21.77 -21.72 -13.03
N ASP A 483 -21.77 -20.50 -13.60
CA ASP A 483 -22.84 -19.49 -13.43
C ASP A 483 -24.25 -20.10 -13.64
N LYS A 484 -24.96 -20.34 -12.53
CA LYS A 484 -26.28 -20.98 -12.50
C LYS A 484 -27.40 -20.11 -13.02
N SER A 485 -27.16 -18.82 -13.19
CA SER A 485 -28.17 -17.87 -13.65
C SER A 485 -28.16 -17.67 -15.17
N SER A 486 -27.31 -18.39 -15.89
CA SER A 486 -27.21 -18.34 -17.35
C SER A 486 -27.40 -19.73 -17.95
N ASP A 487 -28.56 -19.97 -18.58
CA ASP A 487 -28.86 -21.25 -19.23
C ASP A 487 -27.81 -21.63 -20.29
N ASP A 488 -27.35 -20.64 -21.06
CA ASP A 488 -26.30 -20.85 -22.08
C ASP A 488 -24.95 -21.23 -21.44
N MET A 489 -24.65 -20.72 -20.24
CA MET A 489 -23.47 -21.15 -19.49
C MET A 489 -23.63 -22.60 -18.99
N GLN A 490 -24.81 -22.96 -18.48
CA GLN A 490 -25.10 -24.32 -18.03
C GLN A 490 -25.00 -25.34 -19.18
N LEU A 491 -25.52 -25.00 -20.37
CA LEU A 491 -25.37 -25.80 -21.58
C LEU A 491 -23.90 -26.00 -21.99
N ASN A 492 -23.03 -25.05 -21.67
CA ASN A 492 -21.59 -25.09 -21.94
C ASN A 492 -20.74 -25.49 -20.72
N GLY A 493 -21.34 -26.05 -19.67
CA GLY A 493 -20.69 -26.29 -18.38
C GLY A 493 -19.38 -27.08 -18.47
N LEU A 494 -19.30 -28.12 -19.33
CA LEU A 494 -18.06 -28.87 -19.54
C LEU A 494 -16.94 -28.01 -20.15
N ASN A 495 -17.29 -27.12 -21.08
CA ASN A 495 -16.32 -26.19 -21.66
C ASN A 495 -15.89 -25.13 -20.63
N ALA A 496 -16.80 -24.68 -19.76
CA ALA A 496 -16.47 -23.80 -18.64
C ALA A 496 -15.50 -24.48 -17.66
N VAL A 497 -15.72 -25.76 -17.32
CA VAL A 497 -14.78 -26.53 -16.47
C VAL A 497 -13.41 -26.69 -17.13
N ASN A 498 -13.33 -26.94 -18.44
CA ASN A 498 -12.06 -26.95 -19.14
C ASN A 498 -11.33 -25.60 -19.04
N MET A 499 -12.06 -24.50 -19.10
CA MET A 499 -11.52 -23.16 -18.91
C MET A 499 -11.09 -22.91 -17.46
N MET A 500 -11.80 -23.46 -16.46
CA MET A 500 -11.37 -23.42 -15.06
C MET A 500 -10.04 -24.14 -14.82
N ARG A 501 -9.68 -25.15 -15.62
CA ARG A 501 -8.33 -25.75 -15.55
C ARG A 501 -7.24 -24.76 -15.99
N ILE A 502 -7.51 -23.93 -17.00
CA ILE A 502 -6.62 -22.83 -17.40
C ILE A 502 -6.53 -21.79 -16.27
N VAL A 503 -7.65 -21.50 -15.59
CA VAL A 503 -7.68 -20.63 -14.40
C VAL A 503 -6.76 -21.16 -13.30
N ALA A 504 -6.89 -22.43 -12.92
CA ALA A 504 -6.03 -23.05 -11.91
C ALA A 504 -4.54 -22.97 -12.31
N TRP A 505 -4.21 -23.09 -13.60
CA TRP A 505 -2.85 -22.93 -14.09
C TRP A 505 -2.33 -21.48 -13.96
N CYS A 506 -3.20 -20.50 -14.16
CA CYS A 506 -2.87 -19.08 -13.96
C CYS A 506 -2.74 -18.70 -12.47
N LEU A 507 -3.45 -19.40 -11.58
CA LEU A 507 -3.52 -19.11 -10.14
C LEU A 507 -2.48 -19.84 -9.28
N GLN A 508 -1.56 -20.63 -9.86
CA GLN A 508 -0.54 -21.36 -9.10
C GLN A 508 0.18 -20.45 -8.09
N GLY A 509 0.30 -20.88 -6.83
CA GLY A 509 0.97 -20.09 -5.79
C GLY A 509 2.41 -19.74 -6.18
N ASP A 510 3.16 -20.73 -6.69
CA ASP A 510 4.48 -20.52 -7.30
C ASP A 510 4.35 -19.87 -8.69
N TYR A 511 4.79 -18.61 -8.79
CA TYR A 511 4.75 -17.83 -10.03
C TYR A 511 5.58 -18.43 -11.18
N ILE A 512 6.56 -19.30 -10.89
CA ILE A 512 7.36 -19.99 -11.92
C ILE A 512 6.48 -21.01 -12.67
N LYS A 513 5.53 -21.64 -11.97
CA LYS A 513 4.60 -22.62 -12.56
C LYS A 513 3.48 -21.99 -13.39
N ARG A 514 3.22 -20.69 -13.22
CA ARG A 514 2.22 -19.97 -14.01
C ARG A 514 2.68 -19.87 -15.48
N PRO A 515 1.79 -20.04 -16.46
CA PRO A 515 2.15 -19.93 -17.88
C PRO A 515 2.48 -18.49 -18.28
N PRO A 516 3.28 -18.28 -19.33
CA PRO A 516 3.27 -17.01 -20.06
C PRO A 516 1.93 -16.84 -20.82
N MET A 517 1.55 -15.61 -21.13
CA MET A 517 0.26 -15.33 -21.75
C MET A 517 0.13 -15.90 -23.16
N SER A 518 1.25 -16.04 -23.90
CA SER A 518 1.28 -16.75 -25.18
C SER A 518 0.85 -18.21 -25.08
N MET A 519 1.19 -18.89 -23.97
CA MET A 519 0.76 -20.26 -23.70
C MET A 519 -0.71 -20.33 -23.29
N VAL A 520 -1.18 -19.33 -22.52
CA VAL A 520 -2.59 -19.20 -22.17
C VAL A 520 -3.47 -19.05 -23.41
N ILE A 521 -3.06 -18.21 -24.37
CA ILE A 521 -3.78 -18.04 -25.65
C ILE A 521 -3.88 -19.37 -26.40
N LYS A 522 -2.76 -20.09 -26.54
CA LYS A 522 -2.75 -21.40 -27.20
C LYS A 522 -3.64 -22.42 -26.49
N ALA A 523 -3.72 -22.39 -25.16
CA ALA A 523 -4.60 -23.25 -24.39
C ALA A 523 -6.08 -22.87 -24.58
N LEU A 524 -6.41 -21.58 -24.60
CA LEU A 524 -7.77 -21.08 -24.88
C LEU A 524 -8.24 -21.42 -26.30
N GLU A 525 -7.32 -21.45 -27.27
CA GLU A 525 -7.58 -21.86 -28.66
C GLU A 525 -7.62 -23.39 -28.84
N GLY A 526 -7.34 -24.17 -27.79
CA GLY A 526 -7.35 -25.64 -27.82
C GLY A 526 -6.13 -26.27 -28.49
N ILE A 527 -5.08 -25.49 -28.74
CA ILE A 527 -3.83 -25.93 -29.39
C ILE A 527 -2.93 -26.67 -28.38
N VAL A 528 -2.94 -26.25 -27.11
CA VAL A 528 -2.13 -26.82 -26.03
C VAL A 528 -3.01 -27.34 -24.92
N LYS A 529 -2.70 -28.53 -24.40
CA LYS A 529 -3.34 -29.07 -23.20
C LYS A 529 -2.70 -28.49 -21.95
N VAL A 530 -3.54 -28.15 -20.97
CA VAL A 530 -3.08 -27.73 -19.63
C VAL A 530 -2.37 -28.90 -18.95
N GLN A 531 -1.30 -28.60 -18.21
CA GLN A 531 -0.52 -29.59 -17.47
C GLN A 531 -1.41 -30.36 -16.47
N GLU A 532 -1.15 -31.67 -16.31
CA GLU A 532 -1.83 -32.51 -15.32
C GLU A 532 -1.21 -32.30 -13.92
N GLY A 533 -2.00 -32.49 -12.86
CA GLY A 533 -1.53 -32.34 -11.48
C GLY A 533 -1.34 -30.89 -11.03
N LEU A 534 -2.23 -29.97 -11.45
CA LEU A 534 -2.24 -28.59 -10.95
C LEU A 534 -2.49 -28.55 -9.45
N ASP A 535 -1.76 -27.68 -8.76
CA ASP A 535 -2.00 -27.39 -7.35
C ASP A 535 -3.16 -26.39 -7.22
N TYR A 536 -4.16 -26.71 -6.40
CA TYR A 536 -5.27 -25.81 -6.10
C TYR A 536 -5.02 -24.98 -4.83
N ASP A 537 -3.85 -25.11 -4.21
CA ASP A 537 -3.36 -24.17 -3.21
C ASP A 537 -2.82 -22.89 -3.86
N PHE A 538 -3.70 -21.90 -3.94
CA PHE A 538 -3.38 -20.58 -4.50
C PHE A 538 -2.69 -19.63 -3.51
N SER A 539 -2.36 -20.10 -2.30
CA SER A 539 -1.73 -19.30 -1.24
C SER A 539 -0.24 -19.61 -1.03
N ALA A 540 0.26 -20.72 -1.60
CA ALA A 540 1.63 -21.18 -1.40
C ALA A 540 2.66 -20.22 -2.01
N GLN A 541 3.65 -19.81 -1.22
CA GLN A 541 4.84 -19.09 -1.69
C GLN A 541 5.82 -20.05 -2.40
N PRO A 542 6.72 -19.55 -3.27
CA PRO A 542 7.69 -20.40 -3.97
C PRO A 542 8.49 -21.26 -3.00
N SER A 543 8.57 -22.58 -3.26
CA SER A 543 9.45 -23.46 -2.50
C SER A 543 10.91 -22.99 -2.66
N SER A 544 11.60 -22.79 -1.53
CA SER A 544 12.92 -22.17 -1.39
C SER A 544 14.10 -22.97 -1.97
N SER A 545 13.90 -23.75 -3.04
CA SER A 545 14.91 -24.65 -3.60
C SER A 545 15.70 -24.07 -4.78
N GLY A 546 15.47 -22.80 -5.19
CA GLY A 546 16.16 -22.23 -6.36
C GLY A 546 16.51 -20.73 -6.36
N ALA A 547 16.13 -19.95 -5.34
CA ALA A 547 16.49 -18.54 -5.29
C ALA A 547 17.84 -18.36 -4.59
N ALA A 548 18.82 -17.81 -5.31
CA ALA A 548 20.06 -17.32 -4.72
C ALA A 548 19.73 -16.38 -3.55
N ARG A 549 20.30 -16.66 -2.37
CA ARG A 549 20.14 -15.85 -1.17
C ARG A 549 20.63 -14.43 -1.45
N PHE A 550 19.71 -13.47 -1.53
CA PHE A 550 20.06 -12.07 -1.31
C PHE A 550 19.90 -11.78 0.19
N ASN A 551 21.04 -11.55 0.85
CA ASN A 551 21.07 -11.04 2.21
C ASN A 551 20.55 -9.59 2.21
N PRO A 552 19.60 -9.21 3.08
CA PRO A 552 19.06 -7.86 3.16
C PRO A 552 19.91 -6.92 4.03
N MET A 553 21.23 -7.12 4.08
CA MET A 553 22.18 -6.16 4.66
C MET A 553 23.18 -5.78 3.57
N ASP A 554 23.14 -4.50 3.21
CA ASP A 554 24.04 -3.71 2.35
C ASP A 554 23.28 -3.03 1.19
N VAL A 555 22.28 -2.20 1.54
CA VAL A 555 21.86 -1.09 0.67
C VAL A 555 22.44 0.18 1.29
N GLU A 556 23.73 0.38 1.04
CA GLU A 556 24.40 1.64 1.33
C GLU A 556 23.95 2.66 0.27
N PHE A 557 23.34 3.74 0.74
CA PHE A 557 22.93 4.88 -0.09
C PHE A 557 24.20 5.63 -0.54
N THR A 558 24.74 5.27 -1.71
CA THR A 558 25.76 6.11 -2.35
C THR A 558 25.39 6.36 -3.81
N ILE A 559 24.86 7.55 -4.06
CA ILE A 559 24.83 8.20 -5.36
C ILE A 559 26.27 8.34 -5.85
N ILE A 560 26.57 7.79 -7.03
CA ILE A 560 27.36 8.35 -8.15
C ILE A 560 27.54 7.20 -9.14
N ALA A 561 26.71 7.15 -10.18
CA ALA A 561 27.06 6.41 -11.40
C ALA A 561 27.77 7.40 -12.32
N THR A 562 29.09 7.33 -12.34
CA THR A 562 29.92 7.95 -13.36
C THR A 562 29.59 7.34 -14.72
N LEU A 563 29.09 8.17 -15.63
CA LEU A 563 28.97 7.87 -17.05
C LEU A 563 30.35 7.48 -17.61
N LEU A 564 30.50 6.24 -18.06
CA LEU A 564 31.55 5.86 -19.00
C LEU A 564 30.95 5.84 -20.43
N PRO A 565 31.55 6.57 -21.39
CA PRO A 565 31.02 6.70 -22.74
C PRO A 565 31.18 5.38 -23.53
N SER A 566 30.08 4.89 -24.10
CA SER A 566 30.14 3.80 -25.08
C SER A 566 30.65 4.34 -26.41
N ILE A 567 31.88 3.94 -26.75
CA ILE A 567 32.56 4.17 -28.02
C ILE A 567 31.83 3.35 -29.10
N LEU A 568 30.80 3.90 -29.73
CA LEU A 568 30.28 3.45 -31.02
C LEU A 568 29.76 4.64 -31.83
N SER A 569 30.69 5.46 -32.31
CA SER A 569 30.53 6.29 -33.52
C SER A 569 31.94 6.61 -34.04
N GLY A 570 32.39 5.84 -35.02
CA GLY A 570 33.53 6.18 -35.86
C GLY A 570 33.17 7.27 -36.89
N PRO A 571 34.16 7.89 -37.56
CA PRO A 571 34.07 9.30 -37.96
C PRO A 571 33.47 9.50 -39.36
N ARG A 572 32.49 10.39 -39.47
CA ARG A 572 32.59 11.71 -40.14
C ARG A 572 31.32 12.51 -39.95
#